data_AF-A0A399Z195-F1
#
_entry.id   AF-A0A399Z195-F1
#
_cell.length_a   1.000
_cell.length_b   1.000
_cell.length_c   1.000
_cell.angle_alpha   90.00
_cell.angle_beta   90.00
_cell.angle_gamma   90.00
#
_symmetry.space_group_name_H-M   'P 1'
#
loop_
_entity.id
_entity.type
_entity.pdbx_description
1 polymer ?
#
loop_
_entity_poly.entity_id
_entity_poly.type
_entity_poly.pdbx_seq_one_letter_code
_entity_poly.pdbx_strand_id
1 'polypeptide(L)'
;MRRRTFAGGAAVVMAAALWLLLYNLTAAQIERGGPGPTRTSDLGPSPTVVPGATPTIDRLAPPPTAAAPNQADEGAQLYWLHCQPCHGDQGQGLTDEWRAQYPLEDQNCWESGCHGERPYEQGVALPTSVPPLIGPAVDRIMGTSGTQVLTKFDTLQGVYAYASVAMPLFFPGELTQEEYLAILAFIARGNGVWDGVPLTTENLARYPLHPATATPEPTPTATRGPVAPAGESQPGRAGVVAVGVIVLFAFALGGSLLWRKRAP
;
A
#
# COMPACT_ATOMS: atom_id res chain seq x y z
N MET A 1 46.35 4.97 -40.11
CA MET A 1 45.51 4.22 -39.14
C MET A 1 44.84 5.20 -38.17
N ARG A 2 43.64 5.73 -38.46
CA ARG A 2 42.83 6.55 -37.52
C ARG A 2 41.36 6.55 -38.00
N ARG A 3 40.56 5.56 -37.60
CA ARG A 3 39.11 5.49 -37.90
C ARG A 3 38.27 4.76 -36.82
N ARG A 4 38.75 4.57 -35.59
CA ARG A 4 38.03 3.75 -34.58
C ARG A 4 37.40 4.49 -33.40
N THR A 5 37.49 5.82 -33.28
CA THR A 5 37.01 6.52 -32.07
C THR A 5 35.60 7.11 -32.15
N PHE A 6 34.99 7.24 -33.33
CA PHE A 6 33.63 7.82 -33.47
C PHE A 6 32.48 6.82 -33.26
N ALA A 7 32.73 5.51 -33.41
CA ALA A 7 31.68 4.49 -33.29
C ALA A 7 31.19 4.27 -31.85
N GLY A 8 32.02 4.57 -30.84
CA GLY A 8 31.68 4.34 -29.44
C GLY A 8 30.61 5.30 -28.88
N GLY A 9 30.60 6.56 -29.34
CA GLY A 9 29.66 7.57 -28.85
C GLY A 9 28.22 7.31 -29.27
N ALA A 10 28.01 6.91 -30.53
CA ALA A 10 26.68 6.61 -31.06
C ALA A 10 26.04 5.38 -30.38
N ALA A 11 26.84 4.36 -30.07
CA ALA A 11 26.35 3.16 -29.40
C ALA A 11 25.82 3.44 -27.98
N VAL A 12 26.49 4.31 -27.22
CA VAL A 12 26.07 4.66 -25.86
C VAL A 12 24.78 5.49 -25.86
N VAL A 13 24.64 6.43 -26.80
CA VAL A 13 23.42 7.24 -26.92
C VAL A 13 22.22 6.37 -27.32
N MET A 14 22.40 5.43 -28.25
CA MET A 14 21.36 4.51 -28.66
C MET A 14 20.94 3.56 -27.53
N ALA A 15 21.90 3.07 -26.73
CA ALA A 15 21.59 2.23 -25.57
C ALA A 15 20.81 2.99 -24.49
N ALA A 16 21.18 4.24 -24.21
CA ALA A 16 20.46 5.09 -23.25
C ALA A 16 19.04 5.42 -23.74
N ALA A 17 18.86 5.75 -25.01
CA ALA A 17 17.55 6.01 -25.59
C ALA A 17 16.64 4.77 -25.59
N LEU A 18 17.20 3.59 -25.90
CA LEU A 18 16.47 2.33 -25.86
C LEU A 18 16.07 1.97 -24.42
N TRP A 19 16.96 2.17 -23.46
CA TRP A 19 16.66 1.94 -22.04
C TRP A 19 15.55 2.86 -21.53
N LEU A 20 15.60 4.16 -21.88
CA LEU A 20 14.53 5.11 -21.57
C LEU A 20 13.20 4.73 -22.23
N LEU A 21 13.20 4.29 -23.49
CA LEU A 21 11.99 3.87 -24.19
C LEU A 21 11.38 2.63 -23.53
N LEU A 22 12.21 1.62 -23.20
CA LEU A 22 11.78 0.41 -22.52
C LEU A 22 11.25 0.71 -21.12
N TYR A 23 11.90 1.59 -20.36
CA TYR A 23 11.45 2.03 -19.05
C TYR A 23 10.06 2.70 -19.10
N ASN A 24 9.84 3.60 -20.07
CA ASN A 24 8.54 4.25 -20.24
C ASN A 24 7.43 3.26 -20.69
N LEU A 25 7.77 2.28 -21.54
CA LEU A 25 6.82 1.23 -21.91
C LEU A 25 6.44 0.34 -20.72
N THR A 26 7.39 0.00 -19.85
CA THR A 26 7.11 -0.76 -18.62
C THR A 26 6.27 0.03 -17.61
N ALA A 27 6.54 1.32 -17.42
CA ALA A 27 5.73 2.17 -16.55
C ALA A 27 4.28 2.29 -17.06
N ALA A 28 4.10 2.48 -18.37
CA ALA A 28 2.77 2.55 -18.98
C ALA A 28 1.98 1.23 -18.96
N GLN A 29 2.66 0.08 -18.85
CA GLN A 29 1.98 -1.22 -18.69
C GLN A 29 1.50 -1.44 -17.25
N ILE A 30 2.23 -0.91 -16.26
CA ILE A 30 1.82 -0.93 -14.84
C ILE A 30 0.55 -0.09 -14.66
N GLU A 31 0.46 1.08 -15.31
CA GLU A 31 -0.72 1.96 -15.22
C GLU A 31 -1.98 1.43 -15.92
N ARG A 32 -1.88 0.44 -16.81
CA ARG A 32 -3.01 -0.02 -17.63
C ARG A 32 -3.70 -1.29 -17.15
N GLY A 33 -3.16 -1.95 -16.12
CA GLY A 33 -3.60 -3.28 -15.71
C GLY A 33 -3.31 -4.33 -16.79
N GLY A 34 -2.66 -5.42 -16.42
CA GLY A 34 -2.44 -6.54 -17.35
C GLY A 34 -3.75 -7.10 -17.91
N PRO A 35 -3.69 -7.93 -18.98
CA PRO A 35 -4.88 -8.61 -19.49
C PRO A 35 -5.53 -9.44 -18.37
N GLY A 36 -6.72 -9.03 -17.94
CA GLY A 36 -7.45 -9.70 -16.86
C GLY A 36 -7.78 -11.16 -17.23
N PRO A 37 -7.84 -12.07 -16.24
CA PRO A 37 -8.16 -13.46 -16.49
C PRO A 37 -9.57 -13.60 -17.09
N THR A 38 -9.66 -14.34 -18.19
CA THR A 38 -10.92 -14.72 -18.83
C THR A 38 -11.76 -15.52 -17.84
N ARG A 39 -12.84 -14.92 -17.33
CA ARG A 39 -13.81 -15.59 -16.43
C ARG A 39 -14.55 -16.70 -17.17
N THR A 40 -14.18 -17.95 -16.90
CA THR A 40 -15.06 -19.11 -17.12
C THR A 40 -16.18 -19.09 -16.08
N SER A 41 -17.42 -19.13 -16.55
CA SER A 41 -18.61 -19.18 -15.69
C SER A 41 -18.85 -20.62 -15.24
N ASP A 42 -18.27 -21.01 -14.11
CA ASP A 42 -18.66 -22.24 -13.41
C ASP A 42 -19.85 -21.96 -12.49
N LEU A 43 -21.05 -21.92 -13.08
CA LEU A 43 -22.30 -21.94 -12.32
C LEU A 43 -22.59 -23.39 -11.92
N GLY A 44 -22.11 -23.78 -10.74
CA GLY A 44 -22.54 -25.02 -10.08
C GLY A 44 -24.04 -25.00 -9.73
N PRO A 45 -24.65 -26.17 -9.47
CA PRO A 45 -26.07 -26.27 -9.15
C PRO A 45 -26.41 -25.52 -7.86
N SER A 46 -27.51 -24.76 -7.87
CA SER A 46 -27.99 -24.03 -6.69
C SER A 46 -28.33 -25.01 -5.55
N PRO A 47 -27.91 -24.73 -4.31
CA PRO A 47 -28.23 -25.57 -3.17
C PRO A 47 -29.73 -25.58 -2.87
N THR A 48 -30.26 -26.76 -2.55
CA THR A 48 -31.65 -26.95 -2.12
C THR A 48 -31.81 -26.42 -0.68
N VAL A 49 -32.65 -25.41 -0.48
CA VAL A 49 -32.89 -24.79 0.84
C VAL A 49 -33.80 -25.69 1.67
N VAL A 50 -33.32 -26.16 2.84
CA VAL A 50 -34.14 -26.89 3.82
C VAL A 50 -34.87 -25.88 4.72
N PRO A 51 -36.21 -25.92 4.83
CA PRO A 51 -36.95 -25.00 5.69
C PRO A 51 -36.59 -25.19 7.17
N GLY A 52 -36.10 -24.13 7.83
CA GLY A 52 -35.84 -24.10 9.27
C GLY A 52 -34.37 -24.25 9.69
N ALA A 53 -33.45 -24.52 8.76
CA ALA A 53 -32.03 -24.35 9.03
C ALA A 53 -31.67 -22.86 8.87
N THR A 54 -31.17 -22.22 9.93
CA THR A 54 -30.43 -20.97 9.75
C THR A 54 -29.25 -21.31 8.84
N PRO A 55 -29.09 -20.65 7.68
CA PRO A 55 -27.99 -20.95 6.80
C PRO A 55 -26.68 -20.75 7.57
N THR A 56 -25.90 -21.81 7.71
CA THR A 56 -24.51 -21.69 8.16
C THR A 56 -23.80 -20.89 7.08
N ILE A 57 -23.48 -19.63 7.39
CA ILE A 57 -22.74 -18.77 6.47
C ILE A 57 -21.35 -19.37 6.32
N ASP A 58 -20.99 -19.76 5.11
CA ASP A 58 -19.61 -20.11 4.78
C ASP A 58 -18.77 -18.83 4.84
N ARG A 59 -17.96 -18.71 5.89
CA ARG A 59 -17.11 -17.53 6.12
C ARG A 59 -15.85 -17.53 5.26
N LEU A 60 -15.52 -18.65 4.61
CA LEU A 60 -14.42 -18.76 3.66
C LEU A 60 -14.86 -18.43 2.23
N ALA A 61 -16.17 -18.40 1.97
CA ALA A 61 -16.71 -18.03 0.66
C ALA A 61 -16.33 -16.58 0.29
N PRO A 62 -16.13 -16.30 -1.02
CA PRO A 62 -15.91 -14.93 -1.48
C PRO A 62 -17.10 -14.05 -1.11
N PRO A 63 -16.88 -12.75 -0.82
CA PRO A 63 -17.96 -11.82 -0.59
C PRO A 63 -18.94 -11.81 -1.78
N PRO A 64 -20.23 -11.52 -1.55
CA PRO A 64 -21.19 -11.44 -2.65
C PRO A 64 -20.81 -10.31 -3.63
N THR A 65 -21.04 -10.54 -4.92
CA THR A 65 -20.86 -9.51 -5.93
C THR A 65 -22.02 -8.51 -5.90
N ALA A 66 -21.72 -7.22 -6.02
CA ALA A 66 -22.71 -6.16 -6.16
C ALA A 66 -22.95 -5.83 -7.64
N ALA A 67 -24.18 -5.46 -8.00
CA ALA A 67 -24.55 -5.12 -9.39
C ALA A 67 -23.86 -3.84 -9.89
N ALA A 68 -23.56 -2.91 -8.98
CA ALA A 68 -22.80 -1.69 -9.23
C ALA A 68 -21.84 -1.47 -8.06
N PRO A 69 -20.69 -2.17 -8.05
CA PRO A 69 -19.77 -2.11 -6.93
C PRO A 69 -19.16 -0.72 -6.80
N ASN A 70 -19.04 -0.22 -5.56
CA ASN A 70 -18.14 0.89 -5.26
C ASN A 70 -16.73 0.36 -4.94
N GLN A 71 -15.78 1.27 -4.78
CA GLN A 71 -14.39 0.93 -4.51
C GLN A 71 -14.19 0.02 -3.27
N ALA A 72 -15.01 0.15 -2.22
CA ALA A 72 -14.92 -0.72 -1.05
C ALA A 72 -15.54 -2.11 -1.29
N ASP A 73 -16.47 -2.25 -2.23
CA ASP A 73 -17.00 -3.55 -2.65
C ASP A 73 -15.94 -4.33 -3.45
N GLU A 74 -15.21 -3.65 -4.33
CA GLU A 74 -14.03 -4.21 -5.01
C GLU A 74 -12.94 -4.56 -4.00
N GLY A 75 -12.71 -3.66 -3.04
CA GLY A 75 -11.78 -3.87 -1.94
C GLY A 75 -12.09 -5.10 -1.09
N ALA A 76 -13.36 -5.43 -0.89
CA ALA A 76 -13.76 -6.62 -0.14
C ALA A 76 -13.34 -7.91 -0.86
N GLN A 77 -13.44 -7.96 -2.19
CA GLN A 77 -13.01 -9.11 -2.99
C GLN A 77 -11.49 -9.29 -2.93
N LEU A 78 -10.75 -8.19 -3.08
CA LEU A 78 -9.29 -8.19 -2.98
C LEU A 78 -8.82 -8.55 -1.56
N TYR A 79 -9.51 -8.03 -0.54
CA TYR A 79 -9.24 -8.35 0.85
C TYR A 79 -9.45 -9.85 1.13
N TRP A 80 -10.56 -10.42 0.67
CA TRP A 80 -10.83 -11.86 0.79
C TRP A 80 -9.70 -12.69 0.19
N LEU A 81 -9.21 -12.30 -0.99
CA LEU A 81 -8.17 -13.04 -1.71
C LEU A 81 -6.78 -12.91 -1.05
N HIS A 82 -6.40 -11.70 -0.62
CA HIS A 82 -5.02 -11.41 -0.23
C HIS A 82 -4.79 -11.23 1.28
N CYS A 83 -5.84 -10.91 2.04
CA CYS A 83 -5.70 -10.43 3.42
C CYS A 83 -6.42 -11.31 4.44
N GLN A 84 -7.63 -11.77 4.12
CA GLN A 84 -8.51 -12.53 5.01
C GLN A 84 -7.86 -13.77 5.65
N PRO A 85 -7.01 -14.57 4.95
CA PRO A 85 -6.38 -15.73 5.58
C PRO A 85 -5.60 -15.39 6.86
N CYS A 86 -5.02 -14.19 6.91
CA CYS A 86 -4.27 -13.71 8.07
C CYS A 86 -5.08 -12.75 8.94
N HIS A 87 -5.85 -11.85 8.34
CA HIS A 87 -6.50 -10.75 9.06
C HIS A 87 -7.96 -11.03 9.44
N GLY A 88 -8.51 -12.20 9.11
CA GLY A 88 -9.88 -12.59 9.43
C GLY A 88 -10.89 -12.07 8.40
N ASP A 89 -12.02 -12.74 8.27
CA ASP A 89 -13.13 -12.34 7.38
C ASP A 89 -13.77 -10.99 7.74
N GLN A 90 -13.67 -10.58 9.00
CA GLN A 90 -14.16 -9.30 9.51
C GLN A 90 -13.03 -8.31 9.80
N GLY A 91 -11.78 -8.62 9.46
CA GLY A 91 -10.63 -7.79 9.85
C GLY A 91 -10.28 -7.85 11.34
N GLN A 92 -10.79 -8.85 12.07
CA GLN A 92 -10.60 -9.05 13.50
C GLN A 92 -9.21 -9.57 13.89
N GLY A 93 -8.35 -9.84 12.91
CA GLY A 93 -7.05 -10.49 13.10
C GLY A 93 -7.15 -12.00 13.14
N LEU A 94 -6.01 -12.67 13.38
CA LEU A 94 -5.91 -14.13 13.36
C LEU A 94 -6.36 -14.73 14.70
N THR A 95 -7.66 -14.68 14.99
CA THR A 95 -8.25 -15.22 16.23
C THR A 95 -8.40 -16.74 16.16
N ASP A 96 -8.48 -17.40 17.31
CA ASP A 96 -8.78 -18.85 17.39
C ASP A 96 -10.14 -19.18 16.73
N GLU A 97 -11.11 -18.29 16.90
CA GLU A 97 -12.45 -18.40 16.31
C GLU A 97 -12.43 -18.31 14.78
N TRP A 98 -11.56 -17.46 14.22
CA TRP A 98 -11.32 -17.40 12.78
C TRP A 98 -10.58 -18.63 12.27
N ARG A 99 -9.51 -19.05 12.96
CA ARG A 99 -8.73 -20.24 12.58
C ARG A 99 -9.58 -21.51 12.58
N ALA A 100 -10.56 -21.62 13.49
CA ALA A 100 -11.49 -22.74 13.54
C ALA A 100 -12.38 -22.90 12.29
N GLN A 101 -12.41 -21.91 11.38
CA GLN A 101 -13.10 -22.04 10.09
C GLN A 101 -12.32 -22.88 9.07
N TYR A 102 -11.00 -23.02 9.25
CA TYR A 102 -10.15 -23.83 8.38
C TYR A 102 -10.19 -25.32 8.77
N PRO A 103 -9.90 -26.24 7.83
CA PRO A 103 -9.61 -27.64 8.14
C PRO A 103 -8.56 -27.74 9.26
N LEU A 104 -8.65 -28.78 10.10
CA LEU A 104 -7.83 -28.91 11.32
C LEU A 104 -6.32 -28.82 11.01
N GLU A 105 -5.91 -29.36 9.87
CA GLU A 105 -4.55 -29.33 9.35
C GLU A 105 -4.04 -27.93 8.96
N ASP A 106 -4.94 -26.98 8.68
CA ASP A 106 -4.62 -25.63 8.20
C ASP A 106 -4.82 -24.55 9.29
N GLN A 107 -5.32 -24.91 10.48
CA GLN A 107 -5.63 -23.93 11.55
C GLN A 107 -4.39 -23.29 12.17
N ASN A 108 -3.22 -23.92 12.02
CA ASN A 108 -1.96 -23.46 12.58
C ASN A 108 -0.93 -23.35 11.45
N CYS A 109 -1.07 -22.31 10.62
CA CYS A 109 -0.21 -22.06 9.45
C CYS A 109 1.31 -22.09 9.77
N TRP A 110 1.69 -21.93 11.05
CA TRP A 110 3.05 -21.90 11.59
C TRP A 110 3.54 -23.22 12.24
N GLU A 111 2.72 -24.26 12.41
CA GLU A 111 3.13 -25.47 13.17
C GLU A 111 3.90 -26.50 12.33
N SER A 112 3.62 -26.66 11.04
CA SER A 112 4.46 -27.42 10.10
C SER A 112 4.00 -27.22 8.64
N GLY A 113 4.89 -27.38 7.65
CA GLY A 113 4.59 -27.14 6.23
C GLY A 113 5.16 -25.82 5.70
N CYS A 114 4.46 -25.14 4.78
CA CYS A 114 4.94 -23.95 4.04
C CYS A 114 5.53 -22.82 4.93
N HIS A 115 5.10 -22.69 6.20
CA HIS A 115 5.49 -21.59 7.09
C HIS A 115 5.85 -21.97 8.54
N GLY A 116 6.19 -23.25 8.79
CA GLY A 116 6.66 -23.71 10.11
C GLY A 116 8.18 -23.63 10.32
N GLU A 117 8.72 -24.34 11.31
CA GLU A 117 10.18 -24.36 11.63
C GLU A 117 11.08 -24.84 10.47
N ARG A 118 10.49 -25.49 9.46
CA ARG A 118 11.16 -25.89 8.21
C ARG A 118 10.41 -25.31 7.03
N PRO A 119 10.52 -24.00 6.78
CA PRO A 119 9.98 -23.43 5.56
C PRO A 119 10.64 -24.10 4.34
N TYR A 120 9.94 -24.16 3.21
CA TYR A 120 10.59 -24.47 1.93
C TYR A 120 11.73 -23.46 1.65
N GLU A 121 12.56 -23.66 0.62
CA GLU A 121 13.62 -22.69 0.28
C GLU A 121 13.11 -21.23 0.13
N GLN A 122 11.80 -21.07 -0.10
CA GLN A 122 11.09 -19.79 -0.24
C GLN A 122 10.12 -19.49 0.92
N GLY A 123 10.04 -20.33 1.95
CA GLY A 123 9.11 -20.11 3.05
C GLY A 123 9.61 -19.02 4.01
N VAL A 124 8.73 -18.11 4.38
CA VAL A 124 8.95 -17.14 5.45
C VAL A 124 8.31 -17.64 6.74
N ALA A 125 8.99 -17.41 7.87
CA ALA A 125 8.40 -17.66 9.18
C ALA A 125 7.22 -16.70 9.40
N LEU A 126 6.02 -17.24 9.58
CA LEU A 126 4.84 -16.43 9.83
C LEU A 126 4.83 -15.91 11.28
N PRO A 127 4.35 -14.67 11.52
CA PRO A 127 4.08 -14.21 12.86
C PRO A 127 2.93 -15.03 13.47
N THR A 128 3.07 -15.42 14.74
CA THR A 128 2.02 -16.14 15.50
C THR A 128 0.90 -15.21 15.98
N SER A 129 1.03 -13.90 15.74
CA SER A 129 0.00 -12.90 16.02
C SER A 129 -0.17 -12.01 14.80
N VAL A 130 -1.37 -11.96 14.24
CA VAL A 130 -1.73 -11.02 13.17
C VAL A 130 -2.72 -10.00 13.72
N PRO A 131 -2.42 -8.69 13.60
CA PRO A 131 -3.25 -7.66 14.21
C PRO A 131 -4.60 -7.51 13.49
N PRO A 132 -5.63 -7.05 14.21
CA PRO A 132 -6.88 -6.61 13.59
C PRO A 132 -6.65 -5.36 12.73
N LEU A 133 -7.38 -5.30 11.61
CA LEU A 133 -7.44 -4.14 10.70
C LEU A 133 -8.76 -3.39 10.83
N ILE A 134 -9.80 -4.06 11.33
CA ILE A 134 -11.13 -3.49 11.57
C ILE A 134 -11.49 -3.74 13.04
N GLY A 135 -11.75 -2.65 13.76
CA GLY A 135 -12.14 -2.72 15.17
C GLY A 135 -13.63 -2.96 15.33
N PRO A 136 -14.10 -3.37 16.53
CA PRO A 136 -15.52 -3.30 16.86
C PRO A 136 -15.99 -1.87 16.62
N ALA A 137 -17.14 -1.72 15.94
CA ALA A 137 -17.67 -0.41 15.60
C ALA A 137 -17.67 0.49 16.83
N VAL A 138 -16.91 1.58 16.78
CA VAL A 138 -17.00 2.64 17.78
C VAL A 138 -18.37 3.27 17.59
N ASP A 139 -19.30 3.00 18.50
CA ASP A 139 -20.53 3.76 18.57
C ASP A 139 -20.15 5.21 18.91
N ARG A 140 -19.96 6.03 17.87
CA ARG A 140 -19.65 7.45 18.00
C ARG A 140 -20.76 8.21 18.72
N ILE A 141 -21.96 7.65 18.85
CA ILE A 141 -23.08 8.26 19.58
C ILE A 141 -22.96 7.97 21.08
N MET A 142 -22.55 6.76 21.46
CA MET A 142 -22.49 6.36 22.89
C MET A 142 -21.10 6.45 23.53
N GLY A 143 -20.05 6.80 22.77
CA GLY A 143 -18.71 7.01 23.33
C GLY A 143 -18.10 5.74 23.96
N THR A 144 -18.67 4.56 23.68
CA THR A 144 -18.15 3.29 24.17
C THR A 144 -16.84 2.97 23.46
N SER A 145 -15.79 2.81 24.26
CA SER A 145 -14.42 2.52 23.84
C SER A 145 -14.30 1.12 23.22
N GLY A 146 -14.69 0.98 21.95
CA GLY A 146 -14.26 -0.16 21.14
C GLY A 146 -12.73 -0.21 21.04
N THR A 147 -12.16 -1.40 20.90
CA THR A 147 -10.71 -1.57 20.68
C THR A 147 -10.29 -0.79 19.43
N GLN A 148 -9.49 0.25 19.64
CA GLN A 148 -8.93 1.03 18.56
C GLN A 148 -7.89 0.19 17.80
N VAL A 149 -8.10 0.03 16.51
CA VAL A 149 -7.18 -0.68 15.60
C VAL A 149 -6.33 0.34 14.84
N LEU A 150 -5.28 -0.14 14.17
CA LEU A 150 -4.39 0.70 13.35
C LEU A 150 -3.75 1.87 14.13
N THR A 151 -3.54 1.72 15.44
CA THR A 151 -3.05 2.77 16.36
C THR A 151 -1.66 3.34 16.07
N LYS A 152 -0.96 2.74 15.11
CA LYS A 152 0.35 3.20 14.62
C LYS A 152 0.25 4.26 13.53
N PHE A 153 -0.95 4.54 13.02
CA PHE A 153 -1.16 5.42 11.88
C PHE A 153 -2.18 6.51 12.23
N ASP A 154 -1.84 7.76 11.92
CA ASP A 154 -2.77 8.88 12.14
C ASP A 154 -3.89 8.91 11.08
N THR A 155 -3.58 8.50 9.85
CA THR A 155 -4.48 8.58 8.69
C THR A 155 -4.34 7.36 7.78
N LEU A 156 -5.28 7.18 6.85
CA LEU A 156 -5.18 6.18 5.79
C LEU A 156 -3.92 6.34 4.91
N GLN A 157 -3.33 7.54 4.84
CA GLN A 157 -2.08 7.75 4.11
C GLN A 157 -0.94 6.92 4.72
N GLY A 158 -0.86 6.85 6.05
CA GLY A 158 0.13 6.04 6.75
C GLY A 158 -0.08 4.54 6.50
N VAL A 159 -1.34 4.11 6.51
CA VAL A 159 -1.72 2.72 6.21
C VAL A 159 -1.32 2.35 4.78
N TYR A 160 -1.62 3.20 3.79
CA TYR A 160 -1.25 2.98 2.39
C TYR A 160 0.27 2.88 2.21
N ALA A 161 1.01 3.81 2.81
CA ALA A 161 2.47 3.86 2.70
C ALA A 161 3.13 2.60 3.28
N TYR A 162 2.57 2.05 4.35
CA TYR A 162 3.03 0.79 4.92
C TYR A 162 2.59 -0.42 4.08
N ALA A 163 1.30 -0.53 3.77
CA ALA A 163 0.73 -1.69 3.09
C ALA A 163 1.34 -1.90 1.70
N SER A 164 1.53 -0.82 0.93
CA SER A 164 2.05 -0.90 -0.44
C SER A 164 3.49 -1.43 -0.56
N VAL A 165 4.24 -1.52 0.55
CA VAL A 165 5.62 -2.03 0.57
C VAL A 165 5.83 -3.24 1.47
N ALA A 166 4.87 -3.55 2.34
CA ALA A 166 4.99 -4.61 3.34
C ALA A 166 3.90 -5.69 3.24
N MET A 167 2.85 -5.45 2.43
CA MET A 167 1.74 -6.36 2.22
C MET A 167 1.57 -6.68 0.73
N PRO A 168 0.95 -7.83 0.39
CA PRO A 168 0.75 -8.99 1.27
C PRO A 168 2.09 -9.55 1.77
N LEU A 169 2.08 -10.22 2.94
CA LEU A 169 3.33 -10.59 3.63
C LEU A 169 4.29 -11.44 2.78
N PHE A 170 3.75 -12.30 1.92
CA PHE A 170 4.53 -13.18 1.05
C PHE A 170 5.08 -12.50 -0.19
N PHE A 171 4.35 -11.51 -0.72
CA PHE A 171 4.68 -10.82 -1.95
C PHE A 171 4.47 -9.30 -1.76
N PRO A 172 5.30 -8.64 -0.94
CA PRO A 172 5.11 -7.23 -0.66
C PRO A 172 5.16 -6.39 -1.94
N GLY A 173 4.17 -5.52 -2.14
CA GLY A 173 4.12 -4.63 -3.31
C GLY A 173 3.63 -5.30 -4.60
N GLU A 174 3.08 -6.51 -4.55
CA GLU A 174 2.58 -7.20 -5.76
C GLU A 174 1.30 -6.57 -6.35
N LEU A 175 0.47 -5.97 -5.50
CA LEU A 175 -0.80 -5.36 -5.90
C LEU A 175 -0.58 -4.00 -6.56
N THR A 176 -1.49 -3.60 -7.44
CA THR A 176 -1.48 -2.26 -8.03
C THR A 176 -1.87 -1.19 -7.01
N GLN A 177 -1.57 0.06 -7.32
CA GLN A 177 -2.00 1.20 -6.52
C GLN A 177 -3.53 1.22 -6.32
N GLU A 178 -4.29 0.95 -7.38
CA GLU A 178 -5.75 0.93 -7.36
C GLU A 178 -6.28 -0.19 -6.46
N GLU A 179 -5.65 -1.36 -6.50
CA GLU A 179 -6.01 -2.50 -5.65
C GLU A 179 -5.75 -2.19 -4.17
N TYR A 180 -4.61 -1.58 -3.83
CA TYR A 180 -4.36 -1.11 -2.46
C TYR A 180 -5.40 -0.07 -2.02
N LEU A 181 -5.72 0.91 -2.88
CA LEU A 181 -6.73 1.93 -2.56
C LEU A 181 -8.12 1.31 -2.36
N ALA A 182 -8.47 0.28 -3.13
CA ALA A 182 -9.71 -0.47 -2.96
C ALA A 182 -9.75 -1.21 -1.62
N ILE A 183 -8.70 -1.95 -1.27
CA ILE A 183 -8.57 -2.62 0.03
C ILE A 183 -8.66 -1.60 1.18
N LEU A 184 -7.99 -0.45 1.04
CA LEU A 184 -8.07 0.62 2.04
C LEU A 184 -9.48 1.18 2.17
N ALA A 185 -10.24 1.34 1.08
CA ALA A 185 -11.64 1.79 1.14
C ALA A 185 -12.51 0.77 1.90
N PHE A 186 -12.27 -0.54 1.70
CA PHE A 186 -12.93 -1.59 2.48
C PHE A 186 -12.62 -1.49 3.98
N ILE A 187 -11.34 -1.37 4.35
CA ILE A 187 -10.92 -1.23 5.75
C ILE A 187 -11.48 0.06 6.36
N ALA A 188 -11.44 1.16 5.63
CA ALA A 188 -11.93 2.46 6.04
C ALA A 188 -13.46 2.46 6.25
N ARG A 189 -14.21 1.74 5.41
CA ARG A 189 -15.64 1.49 5.57
C ARG A 189 -15.91 0.69 6.84
N GLY A 190 -15.17 -0.40 7.07
CA GLY A 190 -15.30 -1.23 8.27
C GLY A 190 -15.04 -0.46 9.57
N ASN A 191 -14.13 0.51 9.53
CA ASN A 191 -13.83 1.39 10.66
C ASN A 191 -14.71 2.66 10.73
N GLY A 192 -15.68 2.83 9.83
CA GLY A 192 -16.59 3.98 9.82
C GLY A 192 -15.90 5.34 9.57
N VAL A 193 -14.74 5.34 8.91
CA VAL A 193 -13.99 6.57 8.58
C VAL A 193 -14.15 6.99 7.12
N TRP A 194 -14.68 6.11 6.27
CA TRP A 194 -14.91 6.41 4.85
C TRP A 194 -16.28 7.06 4.59
N ASP A 195 -16.32 8.06 3.71
CA ASP A 195 -17.51 8.82 3.33
C ASP A 195 -18.10 8.41 1.98
N GLY A 196 -17.54 7.39 1.34
CA GLY A 196 -17.96 6.89 0.02
C GLY A 196 -17.28 7.57 -1.17
N VAL A 197 -16.46 8.62 -0.95
CA VAL A 197 -15.67 9.24 -2.02
C VAL A 197 -14.50 8.32 -2.38
N PRO A 198 -14.27 8.00 -3.67
CA PRO A 198 -13.14 7.16 -4.06
C PRO A 198 -11.81 7.66 -3.50
N LEU A 199 -11.09 6.78 -2.83
CA LEU A 199 -9.75 7.02 -2.30
C LEU A 199 -8.76 7.14 -3.46
N THR A 200 -7.92 8.16 -3.37
CA THR A 200 -6.77 8.40 -4.25
C THR A 200 -5.56 8.75 -3.40
N THR A 201 -4.36 8.60 -3.93
CA THR A 201 -3.12 8.96 -3.22
C THR A 201 -3.09 10.41 -2.73
N GLU A 202 -3.84 11.31 -3.36
CA GLU A 202 -3.92 12.73 -3.04
C GLU A 202 -4.90 13.04 -1.91
N ASN A 203 -5.85 12.14 -1.60
CA ASN A 203 -6.91 12.38 -0.62
C ASN A 203 -6.81 11.53 0.66
N LEU A 204 -5.92 10.54 0.72
CA LEU A 204 -5.80 9.63 1.88
C LEU A 204 -5.53 10.34 3.22
N ALA A 205 -4.83 11.48 3.19
CA ALA A 205 -4.55 12.28 4.39
C ALA A 205 -5.81 12.86 5.06
N ARG A 206 -6.94 12.90 4.34
CA ARG A 206 -8.23 13.46 4.82
C ARG A 206 -9.01 12.50 5.70
N TYR A 207 -8.59 11.23 5.79
CA TYR A 207 -9.28 10.18 6.53
C TYR A 207 -8.49 9.84 7.80
N PRO A 208 -8.73 10.54 8.91
CA PRO A 208 -8.07 10.26 10.17
C PRO A 208 -8.59 8.94 10.77
N LEU A 209 -7.68 8.13 11.30
CA LEU A 209 -8.02 6.87 11.99
C LEU A 209 -8.35 7.09 13.45
N HIS A 210 -8.00 8.24 13.98
CA HIS A 210 -8.20 8.62 15.37
C HIS A 210 -8.92 9.97 15.42
N PRO A 211 -9.78 10.20 16.43
CA PRO A 211 -10.34 11.53 16.63
C PRO A 211 -9.18 12.53 16.68
N ALA A 212 -9.28 13.62 15.91
CA ALA A 212 -8.32 14.69 16.05
C ALA A 212 -8.31 15.10 17.52
N THR A 213 -7.20 14.83 18.23
CA THR A 213 -7.01 15.38 19.57
C THR A 213 -7.22 16.87 19.40
N ALA A 214 -8.31 17.38 19.98
CA ALA A 214 -8.64 18.80 19.89
C ALA A 214 -7.38 19.54 20.31
N THR A 215 -6.73 20.18 19.33
CA THR A 215 -5.63 21.08 19.64
C THR A 215 -6.26 22.12 20.56
N PRO A 216 -5.79 22.28 21.81
CA PRO A 216 -6.37 23.28 22.69
C PRO A 216 -6.36 24.60 21.93
N GLU A 217 -7.54 25.20 21.82
CA GLU A 217 -7.72 26.51 21.22
C GLU A 217 -6.63 27.42 21.80
N PRO A 218 -5.81 28.08 20.96
CA PRO A 218 -4.73 28.91 21.47
C PRO A 218 -5.37 29.94 22.41
N THR A 219 -5.08 29.82 23.71
CA THR A 219 -5.45 30.82 24.71
C THR A 219 -5.10 32.18 24.11
N PRO A 220 -6.07 33.12 23.99
CA PRO A 220 -5.81 34.41 23.39
C PRO A 220 -4.64 35.04 24.13
N THR A 221 -3.50 35.10 23.45
CA THR A 221 -2.29 35.68 24.00
C THR A 221 -2.56 37.16 24.16
N ALA A 222 -2.55 37.64 25.40
CA ALA A 222 -2.66 39.05 25.71
C ALA A 222 -1.69 39.84 24.83
N THR A 223 -2.23 40.84 24.13
CA THR A 223 -1.52 41.76 23.23
C THR A 223 -0.29 42.32 23.94
N ARG A 224 0.89 41.78 23.60
CA ARG A 224 2.17 42.39 23.95
C ARG A 224 2.50 43.38 22.82
N GLY A 225 2.82 44.62 23.19
CA GLY A 225 3.05 45.74 22.28
C GLY A 225 4.16 45.51 21.24
N PRO A 226 4.32 46.44 20.29
CA PRO A 226 5.12 46.23 19.09
C PRO A 226 6.59 46.07 19.45
N VAL A 227 7.14 44.88 19.19
CA VAL A 227 8.57 44.60 19.17
C VAL A 227 9.03 44.66 17.72
N ALA A 228 10.11 45.38 17.49
CA ALA A 228 10.75 45.62 16.20
C ALA A 228 11.12 44.31 15.47
N PRO A 229 11.17 44.29 14.12
CA PRO A 229 11.46 43.08 13.37
C PRO A 229 12.95 42.71 13.49
N ALA A 230 13.23 41.55 14.06
CA ALA A 230 14.48 40.85 13.86
C ALA A 230 14.39 40.12 12.51
N GLY A 231 15.31 40.44 11.59
CA GLY A 231 15.34 39.90 10.24
C GLY A 231 15.53 38.39 10.23
N GLU A 232 14.56 37.69 9.63
CA GLU A 232 14.64 36.26 9.37
C GLU A 232 15.10 36.05 7.92
N SER A 233 16.34 35.58 7.77
CA SER A 233 16.93 35.24 6.48
C SER A 233 16.37 33.89 6.00
N GLN A 234 15.53 33.93 4.97
CA GLN A 234 15.15 32.73 4.20
C GLN A 234 16.40 32.07 3.59
N PRO A 235 16.63 30.75 3.79
CA PRO A 235 17.55 30.01 2.95
C PRO A 235 16.95 29.94 1.54
N GLY A 236 17.45 30.81 0.67
CA GLY A 236 17.02 30.92 -0.72
C GLY A 236 17.24 29.62 -1.50
N ARG A 237 16.32 29.37 -2.44
CA ARG A 237 16.30 28.30 -3.46
C ARG A 237 17.56 28.25 -4.36
N ALA A 238 18.61 29.01 -4.03
CA ALA A 238 19.92 29.00 -4.68
C ALA A 238 20.82 27.83 -4.23
N GLY A 239 20.60 27.27 -3.03
CA GLY A 239 21.43 26.17 -2.49
C GLY A 239 21.32 24.87 -3.28
N VAL A 240 20.14 24.57 -3.82
CA VAL A 240 19.90 23.32 -4.59
C VAL A 240 20.48 23.40 -6.01
N VAL A 241 20.56 24.61 -6.59
CA VAL A 241 21.14 24.82 -7.92
C VAL A 241 22.68 24.74 -7.86
N ALA A 242 23.30 25.24 -6.79
CA ALA A 242 24.76 25.23 -6.65
C ALA A 242 25.33 23.81 -6.55
N VAL A 243 24.68 22.90 -5.83
CA VAL A 243 25.13 21.49 -5.71
C VAL A 243 25.01 20.75 -7.05
N GLY A 244 23.93 20.98 -7.81
CA GLY A 244 23.74 20.36 -9.13
C GLY A 244 24.79 20.79 -10.16
N VAL A 245 25.18 22.06 -10.17
CA VAL A 245 26.23 22.59 -11.07
C VAL A 245 27.61 22.02 -10.71
N ILE A 246 27.94 21.89 -9.43
CA ILE A 246 29.23 21.34 -8.98
C ILE A 246 29.37 19.86 -9.38
N VAL A 247 28.30 19.06 -9.25
CA VAL A 247 28.32 17.65 -9.66
C VAL A 247 28.51 17.52 -11.18
N LEU A 248 27.78 18.32 -11.97
CA LEU A 248 27.92 18.32 -13.44
C LEU A 248 29.33 18.75 -13.88
N PHE A 249 29.93 19.75 -13.23
CA PHE A 249 31.30 20.15 -13.50
C PHE A 249 32.31 19.06 -13.11
N ALA A 250 32.11 18.37 -11.98
CA ALA A 250 33.00 17.28 -11.57
C ALA A 250 32.97 16.11 -12.57
N PHE A 251 31.79 15.75 -13.10
CA PHE A 251 31.67 14.73 -14.15
C PHE A 251 32.28 15.19 -15.49
N ALA A 252 32.08 16.44 -15.89
CA ALA A 252 32.67 16.98 -17.11
C ALA A 252 34.20 17.08 -17.03
N LEU A 253 34.74 17.52 -15.89
CA LEU A 253 36.19 17.62 -15.65
C LEU A 253 36.83 16.22 -15.53
N GLY A 254 36.18 15.31 -14.81
CA GLY A 254 36.60 13.90 -14.69
C GLY A 254 36.61 13.18 -16.04
N GLY A 255 35.56 13.37 -16.85
CA GLY A 255 35.47 12.85 -18.21
C GLY A 255 36.55 13.42 -19.14
N SER A 256 36.83 14.73 -19.06
CA SER A 256 37.87 15.39 -19.85
C SER A 256 39.29 14.93 -19.49
N LEU A 257 39.57 14.74 -18.19
CA LEU A 257 40.86 14.23 -17.72
C LEU A 257 41.09 12.76 -18.10
N LEU A 258 40.05 11.92 -18.03
CA LEU A 258 40.10 10.54 -18.51
C LEU A 258 40.27 10.45 -20.03
N TRP A 259 39.68 11.39 -20.78
CA TRP A 259 39.85 11.46 -22.23
C TRP A 259 41.26 11.91 -22.62
N ARG A 260 41.83 12.91 -21.93
CA ARG A 260 43.23 13.36 -22.12
C ARG A 260 44.25 12.27 -21.80
N LYS A 261 44.02 11.43 -20.79
CA LYS A 261 44.91 10.31 -20.45
C LYS A 261 44.82 9.12 -21.43
N ARG A 262 43.82 9.09 -22.31
CA ARG A 262 43.63 8.06 -23.34
C ARG A 262 43.95 8.54 -24.76
N ALA A 263 44.41 9.79 -24.92
CA ALA A 263 44.92 10.31 -26.18
C ALA A 263 46.42 9.99 -26.29
N PRO A 264 46.87 9.25 -27.32
CA PRO A 264 48.29 9.00 -27.59
C PRO A 264 49.01 10.24 -28.13
#